data_AF-A0A318IWW3-F1
#
_entry.id   AF-A0A318IWW3-F1
#
_cell.length_a   1.000
_cell.length_b   1.000
_cell.length_c   1.000
_cell.angle_alpha   90.00
_cell.angle_beta   90.00
_cell.angle_gamma   90.00
#
_symmetry.space_group_name_H-M   'P 1'
#
loop_
_entity.id
_entity.type
_entity.pdbx_description
1 polymer ?
#
loop_
_entity_poly.entity_id
_entity_poly.type
_entity_poly.pdbx_seq_one_letter_code
_entity_poly.pdbx_strand_id
1 'polypeptide(L)'
;MPFICENVECRAVLARGQVRSKHEDEGWCFYCPDCNARNELKDIGVAGGPVELVQPERSDLPHKVIATARPLEDGRYAAQLRVQRALGVKGTYAAEEHWEQLGVFPDPQEAVAHAKSFATDLLERTA
;
A
#
# COMPACT_ATOMS: atom_id res chain seq x y z
N MET A 1 10.50 16.53 -1.83
CA MET A 1 9.64 15.36 -2.12
C MET A 1 8.71 15.17 -0.93
N PRO A 2 7.42 14.86 -1.12
CA PRO A 2 6.57 14.48 0.02
C PRO A 2 7.04 13.15 0.62
N PHE A 3 6.69 12.91 1.87
CA PHE A 3 6.80 11.61 2.50
C PHE A 3 5.51 10.82 2.30
N ILE A 4 5.57 9.50 2.16
CA ILE A 4 4.42 8.63 1.94
C ILE A 4 4.44 7.57 3.03
N CYS A 5 3.33 7.39 3.77
CA CYS A 5 3.28 6.33 4.77
C CYS A 5 3.47 4.94 4.11
N GLU A 6 4.33 4.11 4.70
CA GLU A 6 4.66 2.76 4.25
C GLU A 6 3.56 1.74 4.60
N ASN A 7 2.67 2.07 5.55
CA ASN A 7 1.50 1.25 5.83
C ASN A 7 0.55 1.27 4.62
N VAL A 8 0.36 0.11 3.99
CA VAL A 8 -0.47 -0.11 2.79
C VAL A 8 -1.92 0.34 2.95
N GLU A 9 -2.46 0.29 4.17
CA GLU A 9 -3.84 0.71 4.44
C GLU A 9 -3.96 2.23 4.56
N CYS A 10 -2.89 2.91 4.97
CA CYS A 10 -2.88 4.34 5.22
C CYS A 10 -2.39 5.13 4.00
N ARG A 11 -1.15 4.87 3.55
CA ARG A 11 -0.49 5.52 2.41
C ARG A 11 -0.52 7.06 2.38
N ALA A 12 -0.80 7.72 3.51
CA ALA A 12 -0.91 9.18 3.60
C ALA A 12 0.31 9.90 2.98
N VAL A 13 0.05 10.96 2.21
CA VAL A 13 1.07 11.81 1.61
C VAL A 13 1.28 13.02 2.51
N LEU A 14 2.46 13.12 3.11
CA LEU A 14 2.80 14.09 4.14
C LEU A 14 3.80 15.11 3.62
N ALA A 15 3.52 16.39 3.84
CA ALA A 15 4.49 17.45 3.61
C ALA A 15 5.62 17.39 4.65
N ARG A 16 6.80 17.95 4.33
CA ARG A 16 7.96 17.93 5.25
C ARG A 16 7.63 18.47 6.64
N GLY A 17 6.82 19.53 6.73
CA GLY A 17 6.43 20.13 8.02
C GLY A 17 5.49 19.28 8.89
N GLN A 18 4.87 18.24 8.31
CA GLN A 18 4.03 17.30 9.05
C GLN A 18 4.83 16.12 9.64
N VAL A 19 6.07 15.91 9.16
CA VAL A 19 6.92 14.80 9.56
C VAL A 19 7.87 15.25 10.66
N ARG A 20 7.85 14.54 11.79
CA ARG A 20 8.81 14.70 12.88
C ARG A 20 9.74 13.49 12.89
N SER A 21 10.95 13.68 12.38
CA SER A 21 11.96 12.63 12.34
C SER A 21 12.50 12.32 13.73
N LYS A 22 12.84 11.06 13.95
CA LYS A 22 13.50 10.55 15.16
C LYS A 22 14.65 9.64 14.74
N HIS A 23 15.66 9.54 15.58
CA HIS A 23 16.70 8.53 15.45
C HIS A 23 16.47 7.50 16.56
N GLU A 24 16.23 6.26 16.17
CA GLU A 24 16.01 5.11 17.06
C GLU A 24 17.10 4.05 16.78
N ASP A 25 17.12 2.96 17.54
CA ASP A 25 18.12 1.88 17.36
C ASP A 25 18.10 1.28 15.94
N GLU A 26 16.90 1.27 15.31
CA GLU A 26 16.67 0.83 13.93
C GLU A 26 16.94 1.95 12.88
N GLY A 27 17.59 3.05 13.27
CA GLY A 27 17.94 4.18 12.40
C GLY A 27 16.91 5.31 12.39
N TRP A 28 17.06 6.21 11.42
CA TRP A 28 16.17 7.37 11.26
C TRP A 28 14.77 6.92 10.82
N CYS A 29 13.75 7.52 11.42
CA CYS A 29 12.36 7.20 11.13
C CYS A 29 11.43 8.38 11.36
N PHE A 30 10.17 8.21 10.96
CA PHE A 30 9.06 9.00 11.49
C PHE A 30 7.82 8.13 11.73
N TYR A 31 6.96 8.58 12.63
CA TYR A 31 5.66 7.97 12.85
C TYR A 31 4.61 8.74 12.06
N CYS A 32 3.83 8.03 11.25
CA CYS A 32 2.76 8.64 10.47
C CYS A 32 1.73 9.27 11.44
N PRO A 33 1.35 10.54 11.27
CA PRO A 33 0.37 11.18 12.16
C PRO A 33 -1.03 10.57 12.05
N ASP A 34 -1.35 9.93 10.92
CA ASP A 34 -2.69 9.41 10.65
C ASP A 34 -2.89 7.98 11.18
N CYS A 35 -1.86 7.13 11.13
CA CYS A 35 -1.97 5.71 11.53
C CYS A 35 -0.92 5.23 12.54
N ASN A 36 0.00 6.11 12.96
CA ASN A 36 1.10 5.82 13.87
C ASN A 36 2.05 4.69 13.42
N ALA A 37 2.01 4.29 12.14
CA ALA A 37 3.01 3.36 11.61
C ALA A 37 4.39 4.02 11.59
N ARG A 38 5.43 3.25 11.93
CA ARG A 38 6.84 3.64 11.75
C ARG A 38 7.19 3.59 10.26
N ASN A 39 7.93 4.58 9.79
CA ASN A 39 8.38 4.71 8.40
C ASN A 39 9.86 5.04 8.41
N GLU A 40 10.61 4.41 7.52
CA GLU A 40 12.07 4.52 7.48
C GLU A 40 12.48 5.84 6.82
N LEU A 41 13.58 6.41 7.32
CA LEU A 41 14.27 7.53 6.69
C LEU A 41 15.76 7.18 6.52
N LYS A 42 16.33 7.67 5.43
CA LYS A 42 17.75 7.59 5.13
C LYS A 42 18.36 8.97 5.23
N ASP A 43 19.49 9.07 5.93
CA ASP A 43 20.35 10.26 5.89
C ASP A 43 21.17 10.24 4.60
N ILE A 44 21.06 11.31 3.82
CA ILE A 44 21.81 11.56 2.59
C ILE A 44 22.73 12.76 2.72
N GLY A 45 22.85 13.33 3.93
CA GLY A 45 23.77 14.41 4.23
C GLY A 45 25.23 13.98 4.08
N VAL A 46 26.11 14.95 3.87
CA VAL A 46 27.56 14.73 3.86
C VAL A 46 28.07 14.47 5.29
N ALA A 47 29.12 13.66 5.43
CA ALA A 47 29.72 13.37 6.73
C ALA A 47 30.14 14.66 7.46
N GLY A 48 29.64 14.86 8.68
CA GLY A 48 29.89 16.06 9.49
C GLY A 48 29.07 17.29 9.08
N GLY A 49 28.20 17.16 8.08
CA GLY A 49 27.24 18.20 7.67
C GLY A 49 25.90 18.10 8.39
N PRO A 50 24.93 18.97 8.03
CA PRO A 50 23.55 18.86 8.48
C PRO A 50 22.93 17.54 8.04
N VAL A 51 22.07 16.98 8.90
CA VAL A 51 21.28 15.79 8.59
C VAL A 51 20.27 16.10 7.50
N GLU A 52 20.25 15.30 6.44
CA GLU A 52 19.29 15.43 5.33
C GLU A 52 18.52 14.12 5.14
N LEU A 53 17.24 14.12 5.50
CA LEU A 53 16.44 12.90 5.51
C LEU A 53 15.53 12.79 4.28
N VAL A 54 15.54 11.62 3.66
CA VAL A 54 14.62 11.19 2.60
C VAL A 54 14.06 9.81 2.91
N GLN A 55 12.92 9.46 2.31
CA GLN A 55 12.51 8.06 2.31
C GLN A 55 13.36 7.27 1.31
N PRO A 56 13.76 6.03 1.66
CA PRO A 56 14.43 5.15 0.72
C PRO A 56 13.50 4.88 -0.47
N GLU A 57 14.06 4.89 -1.67
CA GLU A 57 13.34 4.43 -2.86
C GLU A 57 13.12 2.93 -2.75
N ARG A 58 11.86 2.49 -2.90
CA ARG A 58 11.46 1.08 -2.88
C ARG A 58 10.68 0.76 -4.14
N SER A 59 11.13 -0.25 -4.87
CA SER A 59 10.46 -0.76 -6.08
C SER A 59 9.29 -1.69 -5.75
N ASP A 60 9.20 -2.17 -4.50
CA ASP A 60 8.32 -3.22 -4.03
C ASP A 60 7.26 -2.71 -3.02
N LEU A 61 6.82 -1.46 -3.17
CA LEU A 61 5.80 -0.92 -2.27
C LEU A 61 4.50 -1.74 -2.32
N PRO A 62 3.97 -2.17 -1.16
CA PRO A 62 2.83 -3.08 -1.11
C PRO A 62 1.60 -2.44 -1.75
N HIS A 63 0.98 -3.18 -2.67
CA HIS A 63 -0.28 -2.79 -3.30
C HIS A 63 -1.45 -3.06 -2.35
N LYS A 64 -2.49 -2.23 -2.40
CA LYS A 64 -3.70 -2.48 -1.63
C LYS A 64 -4.64 -3.39 -2.41
N VAL A 65 -4.93 -4.56 -1.86
CA VAL A 65 -5.83 -5.55 -2.44
C VAL A 65 -7.11 -5.62 -1.60
N ILE A 66 -8.24 -5.32 -2.23
CA ILE A 66 -9.57 -5.43 -1.61
C ILE A 66 -10.33 -6.53 -2.36
N ALA A 67 -10.45 -7.69 -1.71
CA ALA A 67 -11.17 -8.84 -2.22
C ALA A 67 -12.46 -9.04 -1.40
N THR A 68 -13.60 -9.03 -2.06
CA THR A 68 -14.92 -9.13 -1.42
C THR A 68 -15.83 -10.10 -2.16
N ALA A 69 -16.80 -10.66 -1.44
CA ALA A 69 -17.88 -11.46 -2.02
C ALA A 69 -19.17 -10.63 -2.04
N ARG A 70 -19.73 -10.39 -3.21
CA ARG A 70 -21.02 -9.70 -3.37
C ARG A 70 -22.15 -10.73 -3.51
N PRO A 71 -23.15 -10.75 -2.63
CA PRO A 71 -24.28 -11.66 -2.77
C PRO A 71 -25.10 -11.36 -4.03
N LEU A 72 -25.63 -12.41 -4.64
CA LEU A 72 -26.51 -12.39 -5.81
C LEU A 72 -27.92 -12.85 -5.43
N GLU A 73 -28.89 -12.53 -6.28
CA GLU A 73 -30.31 -12.85 -6.05
C GLU A 73 -30.58 -14.36 -5.98
N ASP A 74 -29.74 -15.17 -6.63
CA ASP A 74 -29.84 -16.63 -6.66
C ASP A 74 -29.17 -17.32 -5.44
N GLY A 75 -28.73 -16.54 -4.45
CA GLY A 75 -28.09 -17.04 -3.23
C GLY A 75 -26.59 -17.36 -3.40
N ARG A 76 -26.01 -17.14 -4.57
CA ARG A 76 -24.55 -17.26 -4.81
C ARG A 76 -23.84 -15.93 -4.57
N TYR A 77 -22.53 -15.93 -4.74
CA TYR A 77 -21.66 -14.79 -4.50
C TYR A 77 -20.76 -14.50 -5.71
N ALA A 78 -20.76 -13.25 -6.18
CA ALA A 78 -19.80 -12.76 -7.16
C ALA A 78 -18.50 -12.36 -6.46
N ALA A 79 -17.37 -12.88 -6.95
CA ALA A 79 -16.04 -12.46 -6.51
C ALA A 79 -15.74 -11.06 -7.07
N GLN A 80 -15.45 -10.11 -6.18
CA GLN A 80 -15.07 -8.76 -6.52
C GLN A 80 -13.65 -8.47 -6.08
N LEU A 81 -12.93 -7.72 -6.92
CA LEU A 81 -11.56 -7.33 -6.67
C LEU A 81 -11.37 -5.86 -6.99
N ARG A 82 -10.69 -5.14 -6.10
CA ARG A 82 -10.14 -3.83 -6.35
C ARG A 82 -8.67 -3.83 -5.95
N VAL A 83 -7.78 -3.46 -6.87
CA VAL A 83 -6.34 -3.35 -6.62
C VAL A 83 -5.93 -1.90 -6.78
N GLN A 84 -5.33 -1.32 -5.74
CA GLN A 84 -4.69 0.00 -5.82
C GLN A 84 -3.18 -0.20 -5.80
N ARG A 85 -2.54 0.03 -6.95
CA ARG A 85 -1.10 -0.13 -7.10
C ARG A 85 -0.38 0.99 -6.39
N ALA A 86 0.62 0.69 -5.57
CA ALA A 86 1.39 1.71 -4.89
C ALA A 86 2.25 2.50 -5.89
N LEU A 87 2.32 3.82 -5.69
CA LEU A 87 3.32 4.65 -6.37
C LEU A 87 4.65 4.56 -5.63
N GLY A 88 5.72 4.21 -6.37
CA GLY A 88 7.10 4.42 -5.97
C GLY A 88 7.49 5.91 -5.93
N VAL A 89 6.74 6.79 -6.62
CA VAL A 89 7.00 8.23 -6.70
C VAL A 89 5.70 9.04 -6.60
N LYS A 90 5.65 10.03 -5.70
CA LYS A 90 4.58 11.05 -5.48
C LYS A 90 3.12 10.56 -5.62
N GLY A 91 2.38 10.46 -4.50
CA GLY A 91 0.95 10.14 -4.48
C GLY A 91 0.68 8.86 -3.69
N THR A 92 -0.59 8.56 -3.37
CA THR A 92 -0.95 7.37 -2.58
C THR A 92 -0.84 6.09 -3.41
N TYR A 93 -1.49 6.07 -4.59
CA TYR A 93 -1.58 4.94 -5.52
C TYR A 93 -1.49 5.39 -7.00
N ALA A 94 -0.97 4.53 -7.87
CA ALA A 94 -0.55 4.79 -9.25
C ALA A 94 -1.66 4.53 -10.25
N ALA A 95 -2.41 3.48 -9.98
CA ALA A 95 -3.51 3.00 -10.77
C ALA A 95 -4.43 2.23 -9.85
N GLU A 96 -5.72 2.33 -10.14
CA GLU A 96 -6.74 1.52 -9.50
C GLU A 96 -7.38 0.66 -10.58
N GLU A 97 -7.37 -0.64 -10.34
CA GLU A 97 -8.01 -1.61 -11.21
C GLU A 97 -9.17 -2.27 -10.46
N HIS A 98 -10.31 -2.42 -11.13
CA HIS A 98 -11.55 -2.89 -10.52
C HIS A 98 -12.20 -3.99 -11.36
N TRP A 99 -12.61 -5.06 -10.70
CA TRP A 99 -13.34 -6.18 -11.28
C TRP A 99 -14.57 -6.47 -10.43
N GLU A 100 -15.75 -6.21 -11.00
CA GLU A 100 -17.03 -6.41 -10.32
C GLU A 100 -17.48 -7.87 -10.28
N GLN A 101 -16.94 -8.72 -11.15
CA GLN A 101 -17.27 -10.14 -11.23
C GLN A 101 -16.14 -10.94 -11.90
N LEU A 102 -15.26 -11.52 -11.08
CA LEU A 102 -14.22 -12.47 -11.53
C LEU A 102 -14.75 -13.90 -11.70
N GLY A 103 -15.82 -14.23 -10.98
CA GLY A 103 -16.46 -15.53 -10.97
C GLY A 103 -17.67 -15.53 -10.02
N VAL A 104 -18.47 -16.59 -10.06
CA VAL A 104 -19.63 -16.78 -9.18
C VAL A 104 -19.49 -18.09 -8.43
N PHE A 105 -19.64 -18.02 -7.11
CA PHE A 105 -19.35 -19.12 -6.18
C PHE A 105 -20.55 -19.36 -5.25
N PRO A 106 -20.79 -20.60 -4.83
CA PRO A 106 -21.84 -20.91 -3.85
C PRO A 106 -21.49 -20.38 -2.44
N ASP A 107 -20.20 -20.22 -2.14
CA ASP A 107 -19.69 -19.80 -0.83
C ASP A 107 -18.95 -18.45 -0.91
N PRO A 108 -19.14 -17.53 0.05
CA PRO A 108 -18.49 -16.22 0.04
C PRO A 108 -16.98 -16.29 0.33
N GLN A 109 -16.51 -17.26 1.12
CA GLN A 109 -15.08 -17.44 1.38
C GLN A 109 -14.36 -17.93 0.13
N GLU A 110 -14.98 -18.83 -0.65
CA GLU A 110 -14.48 -19.24 -1.96
C GLU A 110 -14.37 -18.06 -2.93
N ALA A 111 -15.40 -17.21 -3.00
CA ALA A 111 -15.35 -16.00 -3.83
C ALA A 111 -14.21 -15.05 -3.44
N VAL A 112 -14.01 -14.83 -2.13
CA VAL A 112 -12.89 -14.00 -1.62
C VAL A 112 -11.54 -14.65 -1.91
N ALA A 113 -11.42 -15.95 -1.69
CA ALA A 113 -10.18 -16.69 -1.95
C ALA A 113 -9.81 -16.62 -3.45
N HIS A 114 -10.79 -16.77 -4.34
CA HIS A 114 -10.59 -16.62 -5.76
C HIS A 114 -10.10 -15.22 -6.15
N ALA A 115 -10.77 -14.17 -5.65
CA ALA A 115 -10.35 -12.79 -5.89
C ALA A 115 -8.92 -12.51 -5.36
N LYS A 116 -8.54 -13.07 -4.21
CA LYS A 116 -7.17 -12.97 -3.67
C LYS A 116 -6.14 -13.68 -4.54
N SER A 117 -6.41 -14.91 -4.97
CA SER A 117 -5.54 -15.65 -5.87
C SER A 117 -5.33 -14.90 -7.19
N PHE A 118 -6.42 -14.37 -7.77
CA PHE A 118 -6.35 -13.57 -8.98
C PHE A 118 -5.50 -12.30 -8.78
N ALA A 119 -5.63 -11.64 -7.63
CA ALA A 119 -4.80 -10.48 -7.30
C ALA A 119 -3.31 -10.86 -7.21
N THR A 120 -2.96 -11.98 -6.58
CA THR A 120 -1.57 -12.46 -6.53
C THR A 120 -1.02 -12.65 -7.95
N ASP A 121 -1.72 -13.41 -8.79
CA ASP A 121 -1.31 -13.67 -10.17
C ASP A 121 -1.17 -12.37 -10.99
N LEU A 122 -2.10 -11.43 -10.82
CA LEU A 122 -2.09 -10.14 -11.49
C LEU A 122 -0.86 -9.33 -11.11
N LEU A 123 -0.52 -9.30 -9.82
CA LEU A 123 0.59 -8.51 -9.31
C LEU A 123 1.93 -9.14 -9.69
N GLU A 124 2.07 -10.46 -9.61
CA GLU A 124 3.27 -11.19 -10.03
C GLU A 124 3.60 -11.02 -11.52
N ARG A 125 2.58 -10.98 -12.39
CA ARG A 125 2.79 -10.76 -13.84
C ARG A 125 3.27 -9.36 -14.21
N THR A 126 3.09 -8.41 -13.30
CA THR A 126 3.37 -6.98 -13.53
C THR A 126 4.58 -6.47 -12.74
N ALA A 127 5.19 -7.33 -11.93
CA ALA A 127 6.45 -7.09 -11.23
C ALA A 127 7.64 -7.46 -12.12
#